data_AF-W4V4J8-F1
#
_entry.id   AF-W4V4J8-F1
#
_cell.length_a   1.000
_cell.length_b   1.000
_cell.length_c   1.000
_cell.angle_alpha   90.00
_cell.angle_beta   90.00
_cell.angle_gamma   90.00
#
_symmetry.space_group_name_H-M   'P 1'
#
loop_
_entity.id
_entity.type
_entity.pdbx_description
1 polymer ?
#
loop_
_entity_poly.entity_id
_entity_poly.type
_entity_poly.pdbx_seq_one_letter_code
_entity_poly.pdbx_strand_id
1 'polypeptide(L)'
;MYLVFVNGIMSMVITIGVLPFLESTFNIITPLRLLEFANPNQPLLKRLLMEAPGTYHHSLMVGNLAEAGTEAIGGNALLARVGAYFHDIGKLKKPNFFIENQMNGNPHDMMTANLSALIITSHIHDGNEMAKKYKIPLPIRDIILQHHGTTLVAYFYHKPKWPKTRRMLKKKISDMME
;
A
#
# COMPACT_ATOMS: atom_id res chain seq x y z
N MET A 1 -29.64 -12.17 41.26
CA MET A 1 -28.15 -12.20 41.20
C MET A 1 -27.63 -13.22 40.19
N TYR A 2 -27.89 -14.53 40.37
CA TYR A 2 -27.38 -15.60 39.49
C TYR A 2 -27.79 -15.48 38.01
N LEU A 3 -29.08 -15.28 37.73
CA LEU A 3 -29.56 -15.10 36.34
C LEU A 3 -28.94 -13.89 35.64
N VAL A 4 -28.70 -12.80 36.38
CA VAL A 4 -28.07 -11.58 35.86
C VAL A 4 -26.60 -11.87 35.49
N PHE A 5 -25.89 -12.61 36.35
CA PHE A 5 -24.51 -13.01 36.09
C PHE A 5 -24.39 -13.93 34.87
N VAL A 6 -25.25 -14.96 34.78
CA VAL A 6 -25.28 -15.88 33.63
C VAL A 6 -25.64 -15.14 32.34
N ASN A 7 -26.61 -14.23 32.39
CA ASN A 7 -26.99 -13.41 31.24
C ASN A 7 -25.82 -12.52 30.76
N GLY A 8 -25.08 -11.89 31.68
CA GLY A 8 -23.91 -11.08 31.35
C GLY A 8 -22.82 -11.88 30.63
N ILE A 9 -22.48 -13.07 31.15
CA ILE A 9 -21.49 -13.96 30.51
C ILE A 9 -21.98 -14.40 29.13
N MET A 10 -23.23 -14.85 29.01
CA MET A 10 -23.79 -15.29 27.74
C MET A 10 -23.81 -14.17 26.69
N SER A 11 -24.20 -12.96 27.09
CA SER A 11 -24.23 -11.80 26.19
C SER A 11 -22.84 -11.44 25.68
N MET A 12 -21.82 -11.52 26.53
CA MET A 12 -20.43 -11.29 26.15
C MET A 12 -19.95 -12.34 25.14
N VAL A 13 -20.18 -13.62 25.42
CA VAL A 13 -19.78 -14.74 24.53
C VAL A 13 -20.46 -14.61 23.16
N ILE A 14 -21.77 -14.32 23.14
CA ILE A 14 -22.52 -14.12 21.89
C ILE A 14 -21.96 -12.91 21.13
N THR A 15 -21.70 -11.79 21.80
CA THR A 15 -21.18 -10.58 21.14
C THR A 15 -19.83 -10.83 20.50
N ILE A 16 -18.87 -11.41 21.24
CA ILE A 16 -17.53 -11.70 20.73
C ILE A 16 -17.58 -12.74 19.60
N GLY A 17 -18.46 -13.75 19.70
CA GLY A 17 -18.62 -14.78 18.67
C GLY A 17 -19.26 -14.28 17.38
N VAL A 18 -20.26 -13.39 17.48
CA VAL A 18 -21.03 -12.88 16.33
C VAL A 18 -20.34 -11.70 15.65
N LEU A 19 -19.60 -10.87 16.40
CA LEU A 19 -18.97 -9.65 15.88
C LEU A 19 -18.08 -9.89 14.64
N PRO A 20 -17.16 -10.89 14.59
CA PRO A 20 -16.33 -11.14 13.40
C PRO A 20 -17.15 -11.48 12.15
N PHE A 21 -18.29 -12.16 12.33
CA PHE A 21 -19.20 -12.49 11.23
C PHE A 21 -19.92 -11.25 10.71
N LEU A 22 -20.36 -10.35 11.61
CA LEU A 22 -20.97 -9.08 11.22
C LEU A 22 -19.96 -8.17 10.53
N GLU A 23 -18.74 -8.03 11.07
CA GLU A 23 -17.66 -7.26 10.46
C GLU A 23 -17.36 -7.72 9.04
N SER A 24 -17.25 -9.05 8.83
CA SER A 24 -16.97 -9.61 7.50
C SER A 24 -18.15 -9.47 6.53
N THR A 25 -19.38 -9.65 7.00
CA THR A 25 -20.59 -9.57 6.16
C THR A 25 -20.88 -8.14 5.72
N PHE A 26 -20.74 -7.18 6.65
CA PHE A 26 -21.07 -5.78 6.42
C PHE A 26 -19.87 -4.90 6.08
N ASN A 27 -18.66 -5.47 5.98
CA ASN A 27 -17.39 -4.72 5.80
C ASN A 27 -17.19 -3.61 6.84
N ILE A 28 -17.68 -3.82 8.06
CA ILE A 28 -17.50 -2.88 9.17
C ILE A 28 -16.09 -3.09 9.72
N ILE A 29 -15.37 -1.99 9.91
CA ILE A 29 -14.03 -2.02 10.47
C ILE A 29 -14.05 -1.49 11.91
N THR A 30 -13.64 -2.32 12.86
CA THR A 30 -13.55 -1.95 14.28
C THR A 30 -12.10 -1.63 14.68
N PRO A 31 -11.90 -0.89 15.79
CA PRO A 31 -10.55 -0.63 16.31
C PRO A 31 -9.76 -1.90 16.60
N LEU A 32 -10.42 -2.94 17.14
CA LEU A 32 -9.76 -4.23 17.40
C LEU A 32 -9.28 -4.87 16.10
N ARG A 33 -10.14 -4.90 15.07
CA ARG A 33 -9.78 -5.42 13.75
C ARG A 33 -8.63 -4.64 13.12
N LEU A 34 -8.60 -3.32 13.27
CA LEU A 34 -7.49 -2.48 12.81
C LEU A 34 -6.18 -2.83 13.53
N LEU A 35 -6.22 -3.05 14.84
CA LEU A 35 -5.03 -3.44 15.62
C LEU A 35 -4.50 -4.82 15.21
N GLU A 36 -5.38 -5.75 14.83
CA GLU A 36 -4.95 -7.03 14.25
C GLU A 36 -4.17 -6.83 12.94
N PHE A 37 -4.63 -5.93 12.07
CA PHE A 37 -3.94 -5.58 10.82
C PHE A 37 -2.69 -4.72 11.05
N ALA A 38 -2.61 -3.99 12.16
CA ALA A 38 -1.43 -3.22 12.55
C ALA A 38 -0.27 -4.11 13.04
N ASN A 39 -0.52 -5.38 13.35
CA ASN A 39 0.49 -6.31 13.83
C ASN A 39 1.56 -6.57 12.75
N PRO A 40 2.85 -6.30 12.99
CA PRO A 40 3.92 -6.55 12.01
C PRO A 40 4.07 -8.02 11.60
N ASN A 41 3.57 -8.96 12.42
CA ASN A 41 3.56 -10.38 12.10
C ASN A 41 2.43 -10.78 11.13
N GLN A 42 1.55 -9.84 10.77
CA GLN A 42 0.55 -10.06 9.73
C GLN A 42 1.28 -10.50 8.43
N PRO A 43 0.84 -11.57 7.76
CA PRO A 43 1.63 -12.21 6.71
C PRO A 43 2.05 -11.30 5.56
N LEU A 44 1.24 -10.30 5.21
CA LEU A 44 1.49 -9.38 4.12
C LEU A 44 2.45 -8.26 4.50
N LEU A 45 2.34 -7.71 5.72
CA LEU A 45 3.31 -6.76 6.25
C LEU A 45 4.68 -7.41 6.44
N LYS A 46 4.71 -8.68 6.91
CA LYS A 46 5.94 -9.45 7.00
C LYS A 46 6.59 -9.65 5.63
N ARG A 47 5.80 -9.92 4.58
CA ARG A 47 6.32 -9.98 3.21
C ARG A 47 6.85 -8.62 2.75
N LEU A 48 6.12 -7.53 3.01
CA LEU A 48 6.57 -6.18 2.67
C LEU A 48 7.93 -5.86 3.31
N LEU A 49 8.09 -6.18 4.60
CA LEU A 49 9.37 -6.02 5.32
C LEU A 49 10.51 -6.82 4.69
N MET A 50 10.26 -8.07 4.29
CA MET A 50 11.32 -8.97 3.79
C MET A 50 11.66 -8.76 2.32
N GLU A 51 10.66 -8.48 1.48
CA GLU A 51 10.79 -8.42 0.01
C GLU A 51 10.95 -6.97 -0.51
N ALA A 52 10.45 -5.98 0.22
CA ALA A 52 10.47 -4.55 -0.14
C ALA A 52 10.68 -3.65 1.10
N PRO A 53 11.83 -3.78 1.80
CA PRO A 53 12.06 -3.13 3.09
C PRO A 53 11.99 -1.60 3.03
N GLY A 54 12.42 -0.99 1.92
CA GLY A 54 12.31 0.45 1.71
C GLY A 54 10.87 0.91 1.68
N THR A 55 10.01 0.20 0.94
CA THR A 55 8.56 0.47 0.93
C THR A 55 7.95 0.23 2.32
N TYR A 56 8.37 -0.80 3.05
CA TYR A 56 7.88 -1.03 4.41
C TYR A 56 8.19 0.16 5.33
N HIS A 57 9.44 0.64 5.34
CA HIS A 57 9.82 1.81 6.13
C HIS A 57 9.09 3.08 5.69
N HIS A 58 8.94 3.29 4.39
CA HIS A 58 8.13 4.38 3.84
C HIS A 58 6.69 4.35 4.39
N SER A 59 6.02 3.20 4.31
CA SER A 59 4.66 3.02 4.78
C SER A 59 4.50 3.29 6.28
N LEU A 60 5.47 2.90 7.12
CA LEU A 60 5.45 3.22 8.54
C LEU A 60 5.56 4.73 8.80
N MET A 61 6.45 5.42 8.09
CA MET A 61 6.60 6.87 8.23
C MET A 61 5.36 7.62 7.76
N VAL A 62 4.79 7.23 6.62
CA VAL A 62 3.52 7.77 6.13
C VAL A 62 2.40 7.49 7.13
N GLY A 63 2.36 6.31 7.74
CA GLY A 63 1.37 5.96 8.76
C GLY A 63 1.41 6.87 9.98
N ASN A 64 2.60 7.20 10.50
CA ASN A 64 2.76 8.14 11.61
C ASN A 64 2.25 9.55 11.25
N LEU A 65 2.57 10.04 10.05
CA LEU A 65 2.14 11.36 9.57
C LEU A 65 0.63 11.39 9.32
N ALA A 66 0.08 10.32 8.72
CA ALA A 66 -1.33 10.19 8.43
C ALA A 66 -2.17 10.08 9.72
N GLU A 67 -1.67 9.36 10.73
CA GLU A 67 -2.29 9.30 12.06
C GLU A 67 -2.42 10.69 12.67
N ALA A 68 -1.29 11.39 12.82
CA ALA A 68 -1.24 12.71 13.43
C ALA A 68 -2.11 13.75 12.68
N GLY A 69 -2.04 13.76 11.34
CA GLY A 69 -2.84 14.66 10.52
C GLY A 69 -4.34 14.38 10.60
N THR A 70 -4.72 13.11 10.64
CA THR A 70 -6.13 12.70 10.75
C THR A 70 -6.70 12.96 12.14
N GLU A 71 -5.90 12.73 13.19
CA GLU A 71 -6.27 13.03 14.58
C GLU A 71 -6.54 14.52 14.78
N ALA A 72 -5.69 15.39 14.22
CA ALA A 72 -5.84 16.84 14.35
C ALA A 72 -7.16 17.40 13.77
N ILE A 73 -7.78 16.69 12.83
CA ILE A 73 -9.07 17.07 12.23
C ILE A 73 -10.25 16.23 12.74
N GLY A 74 -10.04 15.41 13.77
CA GLY A 74 -11.09 14.57 14.38
C GLY A 74 -11.53 13.37 13.52
N GLY A 75 -10.69 12.94 12.57
CA GLY A 75 -10.94 11.76 11.75
C GLY A 75 -10.56 10.44 12.43
N ASN A 76 -10.75 9.32 11.73
CA ASN A 76 -10.34 8.00 12.22
C ASN A 76 -8.83 7.77 12.03
N ALA A 77 -8.03 8.24 13.00
CA ALA A 77 -6.57 8.20 12.97
C ALA A 77 -6.00 6.76 12.88
N LEU A 78 -6.62 5.80 13.58
CA LEU A 78 -6.19 4.40 13.53
C LEU A 78 -6.39 3.79 12.14
N LEU A 79 -7.50 4.10 11.47
CA LEU A 79 -7.73 3.67 10.08
C LEU A 79 -6.70 4.30 9.14
N ALA A 80 -6.39 5.59 9.30
CA ALA A 80 -5.39 6.26 8.47
C ALA A 80 -4.00 5.62 8.63
N ARG A 81 -3.57 5.34 9.87
CA ARG A 81 -2.30 4.67 10.14
C ARG A 81 -2.24 3.29 9.52
N VAL A 82 -3.22 2.44 9.80
CA VAL A 82 -3.22 1.06 9.32
C VAL A 82 -3.40 1.02 7.81
N GLY A 83 -4.24 1.89 7.25
CA GLY A 83 -4.37 2.07 5.80
C GLY A 83 -3.04 2.38 5.13
N ALA A 84 -2.24 3.27 5.71
CA ALA A 84 -0.91 3.61 5.21
C ALA A 84 0.05 2.41 5.23
N TYR A 85 -0.06 1.49 6.20
CA TYR A 85 0.79 0.29 6.21
C TYR A 85 0.59 -0.58 4.97
N PHE A 86 -0.63 -0.59 4.43
CA PHE A 86 -0.98 -1.40 3.27
C PHE A 86 -1.03 -0.64 1.94
N HIS A 87 -1.03 0.70 1.92
CA HIS A 87 -1.33 1.49 0.72
C HIS A 87 -0.47 1.10 -0.49
N ASP A 88 0.79 0.73 -0.22
CA ASP A 88 1.83 0.47 -1.21
C ASP A 88 2.15 -1.03 -1.42
N ILE A 89 1.36 -1.96 -0.87
CA ILE A 89 1.67 -3.41 -0.95
C ILE A 89 1.79 -3.94 -2.38
N GLY A 90 1.20 -3.26 -3.37
CA GLY A 90 1.35 -3.67 -4.77
C GLY A 90 2.79 -3.60 -5.27
N LYS A 91 3.64 -2.78 -4.63
CA LYS A 91 5.08 -2.70 -4.94
C LYS A 91 5.80 -4.02 -4.73
N LEU A 92 5.27 -4.92 -3.89
CA LEU A 92 5.75 -6.30 -3.72
C LEU A 92 5.85 -7.08 -5.04
N LYS A 93 5.04 -6.75 -6.04
CA LYS A 93 5.07 -7.45 -7.33
C LYS A 93 6.37 -7.18 -8.10
N LYS A 94 6.95 -5.99 -7.95
CA LYS A 94 8.17 -5.54 -8.66
C LYS A 94 9.00 -4.57 -7.79
N PRO A 95 9.55 -4.99 -6.64
CA PRO A 95 10.14 -4.08 -5.65
C PRO A 95 11.24 -3.18 -6.23
N ASN A 96 12.15 -3.75 -7.02
CA ASN A 96 13.30 -3.05 -7.61
C ASN A 96 12.93 -1.91 -8.58
N PHE A 97 11.67 -1.76 -8.97
CA PHE A 97 11.21 -0.65 -9.81
C PHE A 97 10.86 0.60 -8.97
N PHE A 98 10.79 0.48 -7.65
CA PHE A 98 10.51 1.61 -6.76
C PHE A 98 11.80 2.05 -6.08
N ILE A 99 12.07 3.36 -6.12
CA ILE A 99 13.37 3.94 -5.78
C ILE A 99 13.82 3.59 -4.36
N GLU A 100 12.88 3.51 -3.43
CA GLU A 100 13.14 3.19 -2.03
C GLU A 100 13.67 1.76 -1.82
N ASN A 101 13.49 0.85 -2.79
CA ASN A 101 13.99 -0.53 -2.73
C ASN A 101 15.17 -0.79 -3.68
N GLN A 102 15.63 0.21 -4.42
CA GLN A 102 16.70 0.02 -5.39
C GLN A 102 18.06 -0.12 -4.71
N MET A 103 18.76 -1.23 -4.98
CA MET A 103 20.14 -1.45 -4.52
C MET A 103 21.17 -1.31 -5.65
N ASN A 104 20.83 -1.75 -6.87
CA ASN A 104 21.78 -1.87 -7.99
C ASN A 104 21.32 -1.08 -9.22
N GLY A 105 21.26 0.25 -9.08
CA GLY A 105 20.87 1.17 -10.15
C GLY A 105 19.37 1.17 -10.46
N ASN A 106 18.97 2.03 -11.40
CA ASN A 106 17.57 2.30 -11.69
C ASN A 106 17.10 1.56 -12.97
N PRO A 107 16.22 0.53 -12.88
CA PRO A 107 15.72 -0.19 -14.04
C PRO A 107 15.04 0.71 -15.08
N HIS A 108 14.45 1.83 -14.64
CA HIS A 108 13.77 2.79 -15.51
C HIS A 108 14.69 3.53 -16.49
N ASP A 109 16.02 3.42 -16.36
CA ASP A 109 16.97 3.99 -17.32
C ASP A 109 17.00 3.21 -18.65
N MET A 110 16.68 1.92 -18.60
CA MET A 110 16.67 1.01 -19.77
C MET A 110 15.29 0.92 -20.43
N MET A 111 14.34 1.77 -20.02
CA MET A 111 12.93 1.65 -20.39
C MET A 111 12.38 2.95 -21.00
N THR A 112 11.29 2.81 -21.74
CA THR A 112 10.54 3.98 -22.20
C THR A 112 9.80 4.62 -21.03
N ALA A 113 9.49 5.91 -21.17
CA ALA A 113 8.74 6.65 -20.18
C ALA A 113 7.35 6.04 -19.94
N ASN A 114 6.65 5.65 -21.01
CA ASN A 114 5.32 5.03 -20.94
C ASN A 114 5.33 3.71 -20.17
N LEU A 115 6.31 2.84 -20.41
CA LEU A 115 6.40 1.56 -19.72
C LEU A 115 6.72 1.75 -18.23
N SER A 116 7.57 2.73 -17.92
CA SER A 116 7.89 3.11 -16.54
C SER A 116 6.66 3.62 -15.80
N ALA A 117 5.91 4.53 -16.44
CA ALA A 117 4.66 5.05 -15.89
C ALA A 117 3.66 3.92 -15.65
N LEU A 118 3.50 2.98 -16.60
CA LEU A 118 2.59 1.84 -16.46
C LEU A 118 2.94 0.96 -15.26
N ILE A 119 4.23 0.62 -15.09
CA ILE A 119 4.69 -0.19 -13.94
C ILE A 119 4.41 0.53 -12.63
N ILE A 120 4.68 1.83 -12.58
CA ILE A 120 4.43 2.62 -11.37
C ILE A 120 2.94 2.67 -11.11
N THR A 121 2.09 3.01 -12.06
CA THR A 121 0.63 3.09 -11.82
C THR A 121 -0.01 1.73 -11.53
N SER A 122 0.55 0.62 -12.01
CA SER A 122 -0.06 -0.70 -11.82
C SER A 122 -0.05 -1.17 -10.37
N HIS A 123 0.85 -0.64 -9.52
CA HIS A 123 0.94 -1.08 -8.12
C HIS A 123 -0.38 -0.87 -7.36
N ILE A 124 -1.19 0.11 -7.74
CA ILE A 124 -2.51 0.38 -7.14
C ILE A 124 -3.43 -0.84 -7.34
N HIS A 125 -3.54 -1.29 -8.58
CA HIS A 125 -4.37 -2.46 -8.93
C HIS A 125 -3.77 -3.76 -8.41
N ASP A 126 -2.45 -3.93 -8.54
CA ASP A 126 -1.73 -5.10 -8.01
C ASP A 126 -1.90 -5.21 -6.49
N GLY A 127 -1.90 -4.08 -5.79
CA GLY A 127 -2.12 -3.98 -4.36
C GLY A 127 -3.54 -4.37 -3.96
N ASN A 128 -4.56 -3.90 -4.67
CA ASN A 128 -5.95 -4.27 -4.39
C ASN A 128 -6.22 -5.78 -4.63
N GLU A 129 -5.68 -6.36 -5.71
CA GLU A 129 -5.79 -7.79 -5.96
C GLU A 129 -5.11 -8.62 -4.85
N MET A 130 -3.95 -8.18 -4.39
CA MET A 130 -3.27 -8.77 -3.25
C MET A 130 -4.11 -8.61 -1.97
N ALA A 131 -4.64 -7.43 -1.70
CA ALA A 131 -5.46 -7.15 -0.53
C ALA A 131 -6.72 -8.03 -0.47
N LYS A 132 -7.39 -8.24 -1.61
CA LYS A 132 -8.53 -9.19 -1.72
C LYS A 132 -8.10 -10.61 -1.34
N LYS A 133 -6.98 -11.10 -1.88
CA LYS A 133 -6.44 -12.44 -1.58
C LYS A 133 -6.16 -12.65 -0.10
N TYR A 134 -5.65 -11.61 0.58
CA TYR A 134 -5.36 -11.63 2.02
C TYR A 134 -6.55 -11.22 2.90
N LYS A 135 -7.75 -11.08 2.32
CA LYS A 135 -8.99 -10.70 3.03
C LYS A 135 -8.83 -9.39 3.83
N ILE A 136 -8.09 -8.44 3.28
CA ILE A 136 -7.98 -7.09 3.84
C ILE A 136 -9.35 -6.40 3.73
N PRO A 137 -9.85 -5.74 4.79
CA PRO A 137 -11.13 -5.04 4.79
C PRO A 137 -11.25 -3.96 3.71
N LEU A 138 -12.48 -3.72 3.25
CA LEU A 138 -12.78 -2.75 2.20
C LEU A 138 -12.23 -1.34 2.50
N PRO A 139 -12.36 -0.76 3.71
CA PRO A 139 -11.83 0.59 3.97
C PRO A 139 -10.32 0.74 3.73
N ILE A 140 -9.52 -0.30 4.01
CA ILE A 140 -8.08 -0.29 3.72
C ILE A 140 -7.84 -0.48 2.22
N ARG A 141 -8.63 -1.33 1.56
CA ARG A 141 -8.56 -1.53 0.10
C ARG A 141 -8.89 -0.26 -0.68
N ASP A 142 -9.82 0.54 -0.19
CA ASP A 142 -10.16 1.83 -0.78
C ASP A 142 -8.98 2.81 -0.69
N ILE A 143 -8.26 2.84 0.45
CA ILE A 143 -7.02 3.62 0.58
C ILE A 143 -5.97 3.13 -0.43
N ILE A 144 -5.78 1.83 -0.59
CA ILE A 144 -4.87 1.27 -1.60
C ILE A 144 -5.24 1.76 -3.01
N LEU A 145 -6.53 1.76 -3.36
CA LEU A 145 -6.99 2.20 -4.69
C LEU A 145 -6.90 3.71 -4.91
N GLN A 146 -7.06 4.51 -3.85
CA GLN A 146 -7.30 5.95 -3.96
C GLN A 146 -6.13 6.83 -3.53
N HIS A 147 -5.07 6.28 -2.90
CA HIS A 147 -4.01 7.12 -2.30
C HIS A 147 -3.26 8.01 -3.31
N HIS A 148 -3.25 7.66 -4.60
CA HIS A 148 -2.74 8.53 -5.67
C HIS A 148 -3.84 9.30 -6.41
N GLY A 149 -5.12 9.00 -6.17
CA GLY A 149 -6.26 9.57 -6.88
C GLY A 149 -6.09 9.48 -8.39
N THR A 150 -6.22 10.63 -9.08
CA THR A 150 -5.99 10.79 -10.52
C THR A 150 -4.75 11.63 -10.81
N THR A 151 -3.76 11.61 -9.91
CA THR A 151 -2.56 12.44 -10.04
C THR A 151 -1.70 12.04 -11.25
N LEU A 152 -1.06 13.04 -11.84
CA LEU A 152 -0.16 12.83 -12.98
C LEU A 152 1.18 12.25 -12.50
N VAL A 153 1.65 11.17 -13.15
CA VAL A 153 3.02 10.67 -12.98
C VAL A 153 4.01 11.62 -13.70
N ALA A 154 4.23 12.78 -13.10
CA ALA A 154 4.81 13.95 -13.75
C ALA A 154 6.20 13.72 -14.33
N TYR A 155 7.08 13.01 -13.63
CA TYR A 155 8.43 12.74 -14.11
C TYR A 155 8.42 11.98 -15.45
N PHE A 156 7.63 10.90 -15.54
CA PHE A 156 7.55 10.10 -16.77
C PHE A 156 6.68 10.74 -17.85
N TYR A 157 5.75 11.62 -17.47
CA TYR A 157 5.02 12.43 -18.44
C TYR A 157 5.96 13.37 -19.22
N HIS A 158 6.91 14.01 -18.53
CA HIS A 158 7.88 14.93 -19.16
C HIS A 158 9.14 14.22 -19.69
N LYS A 159 9.40 12.97 -19.29
CA LYS A 159 10.55 12.21 -19.75
C LYS A 159 10.43 11.91 -21.26
N PRO A 160 11.49 12.13 -22.06
CA PRO A 160 11.48 11.78 -23.48
C PRO A 160 11.10 10.32 -23.73
N LYS A 161 10.42 10.05 -24.86
CA LYS A 161 9.90 8.72 -25.21
C LYS A 161 10.97 7.62 -25.34
N TRP A 162 12.24 7.99 -25.54
CA TRP A 162 13.34 7.06 -25.76
C TRP A 162 14.18 6.80 -24.50
N PRO A 163 14.63 5.55 -24.26
CA PRO A 163 15.53 5.22 -23.16
C PRO A 163 16.85 6.01 -23.24
N LYS A 164 17.48 6.28 -22.09
CA LYS A 164 18.76 7.02 -22.02
C LYS A 164 19.83 6.37 -22.90
N THR A 165 19.89 5.04 -22.94
CA THR A 165 20.87 4.28 -23.73
C THR A 165 20.76 4.56 -25.22
N ARG A 166 19.53 4.60 -25.75
CA ARG A 166 19.29 4.91 -27.18
C ARG A 166 19.61 6.37 -27.50
N ARG A 167 19.41 7.28 -26.54
CA ARG A 167 19.82 8.69 -26.67
C ARG A 167 21.35 8.82 -26.70
N MET A 168 22.06 8.11 -25.84
CA MET A 168 23.53 8.10 -25.82
C MET A 168 24.10 7.52 -27.12
N LEU A 169 23.54 6.42 -27.63
CA LEU A 169 23.93 5.86 -28.92
C LEU A 169 23.67 6.82 -30.08
N LYS A 170 22.48 7.44 -30.15
CA LYS A 170 22.19 8.44 -31.19
C LYS A 170 23.14 9.62 -31.15
N LYS A 171 23.44 10.12 -29.94
CA LYS A 171 24.41 11.21 -29.76
C LYS A 171 25.80 10.78 -30.23
N LYS A 172 26.29 9.63 -29.78
CA LYS A 172 27.61 9.11 -30.17
C LYS A 172 27.74 8.88 -31.67
N ILE A 173 26.67 8.43 -32.34
CA ILE A 173 26.64 8.29 -33.81
C ILE A 173 26.65 9.66 -34.49
N SER A 174 25.89 10.63 -33.99
CA SER A 174 25.89 12.02 -34.48
C SER A 174 27.28 12.64 -34.36
N ASP A 175 27.90 12.54 -33.18
CA ASP A 175 29.24 13.06 -32.88
C ASP A 175 30.35 12.39 -33.73
N MET A 176 30.10 11.21 -34.33
CA MET A 176 31.03 10.53 -35.24
C MET A 176 30.83 10.90 -36.72
N MET A 177 29.72 11.57 -37.05
CA MET A 177 29.37 11.97 -38.43
C MET A 177 29.65 13.45 -38.70
N GLU A 178 30.02 14.22 -37.67
CA GLU A 178 30.58 15.59 -37.74
C GLU A 178 32.11 15.56 -37.72
#